data_AF-A0A101WBE7-F1
#
_entry.id   AF-A0A101WBE7-F1
#
_cell.length_a   1.000
_cell.length_b   1.000
_cell.length_c   1.000
_cell.angle_alpha   90.00
_cell.angle_beta   90.00
_cell.angle_gamma   90.00
#
_symmetry.space_group_name_H-M   'P 1'
#
loop_
_entity.id
_entity.type
_entity.pdbx_description
1 polymer ?
#
loop_
_entity_poly.entity_id
_entity_poly.type
_entity_poly.pdbx_seq_one_letter_code
_entity_poly.pdbx_strand_id
1 'polypeptide(L)'
;MQPAIKVRGRKYFHIIYGMDYLQPENLVRLKQRNVKRKQRHALMEFALGVEGVKRFVGQEPLAHILECVLTTLALEAERLTQGY
;
A
#
# COMPACT_ATOMS: atom_id res chain seq x y z
N MET A 1 7.78 12.19 -0.40
CA MET A 1 8.13 11.35 -1.56
C MET A 1 7.77 9.92 -1.26
N GLN A 2 7.23 9.15 -2.22
CA GLN A 2 6.92 7.74 -1.99
C GLN A 2 8.21 6.91 -1.93
N PRO A 3 8.35 5.96 -0.99
CA PRO A 3 9.56 5.14 -0.85
C PRO A 3 9.73 4.18 -2.03
N ALA A 4 8.63 3.72 -2.63
CA ALA A 4 8.63 2.86 -3.81
C ALA A 4 7.38 3.09 -4.67
N ILE A 5 7.51 2.87 -5.98
CA ILE A 5 6.39 2.90 -6.94
C ILE A 5 6.38 1.61 -7.73
N LYS A 6 5.24 0.90 -7.71
CA LYS A 6 5.05 -0.31 -8.51
C LYS A 6 4.55 0.02 -9.91
N VAL A 7 5.27 -0.47 -10.92
CA VAL A 7 4.85 -0.43 -12.32
C VAL A 7 4.70 -1.88 -12.80
N ARG A 8 3.53 -2.24 -13.35
CA ARG A 8 3.22 -3.61 -13.78
C ARG A 8 2.96 -3.63 -15.28
N GLY A 9 3.35 -4.72 -15.94
CA GLY A 9 3.18 -4.88 -17.38
C GLY A 9 1.71 -5.04 -17.80
N ARG A 10 1.42 -4.73 -19.06
CA ARG A 10 0.10 -4.85 -19.67
C ARG A 10 -0.50 -6.26 -19.49
N LYS A 11 0.27 -7.31 -19.79
CA LYS A 11 -0.18 -8.70 -19.64
C LYS A 11 -0.61 -9.02 -18.20
N TYR A 12 0.14 -8.52 -17.21
CA TYR A 12 -0.16 -8.74 -15.79
C TYR A 12 -1.48 -8.08 -15.35
N PHE A 13 -1.85 -6.95 -15.95
CA PHE A 13 -3.10 -6.27 -15.58
C PHE A 13 -4.36 -7.05 -15.95
N HIS A 14 -4.32 -8.00 -16.89
CA HIS A 14 -5.46 -8.88 -17.16
C HIS A 14 -5.81 -9.75 -15.95
N ILE A 15 -4.82 -10.12 -15.11
CA ILE A 15 -5.04 -10.89 -13.88
C ILE A 15 -5.80 -10.05 -12.84
N ILE A 16 -5.59 -8.73 -12.81
CA ILE A 16 -6.19 -7.84 -11.81
C ILE A 16 -7.55 -7.32 -12.26
N TYR A 17 -7.66 -6.93 -13.53
CA TYR A 17 -8.79 -6.16 -14.07
C TYR A 17 -9.64 -6.93 -15.09
N GLY A 18 -9.32 -8.19 -15.38
CA GLY A 18 -10.04 -9.01 -16.36
C GLY A 18 -9.44 -8.92 -17.76
N MET A 19 -9.86 -9.83 -18.64
CA MET A 19 -9.35 -9.93 -20.01
C MET A 19 -9.77 -8.75 -20.90
N ASP A 20 -10.90 -8.13 -20.57
CA ASP A 20 -11.56 -7.03 -21.28
C ASP A 20 -11.12 -5.64 -20.79
N TYR A 21 -10.15 -5.53 -19.86
CA TYR A 21 -9.76 -4.24 -19.27
C TYR A 21 -9.22 -3.22 -20.29
N LEU A 22 -8.84 -3.68 -21.49
CA LEU A 22 -8.35 -2.86 -22.59
C LEU A 22 -9.46 -2.21 -23.42
N GLN A 23 -10.73 -2.57 -23.18
CA GLN A 23 -11.87 -1.91 -23.83
C GLN A 23 -11.87 -0.41 -23.48
N PRO A 24 -12.17 0.49 -24.43
CA PRO A 24 -12.08 1.94 -24.23
C PRO A 24 -12.83 2.43 -22.99
N GLU A 25 -14.01 1.87 -22.71
CA GLU A 25 -14.88 2.22 -21.59
C GLU A 25 -14.21 1.87 -20.25
N ASN A 26 -13.60 0.68 -20.18
CA ASN A 26 -12.86 0.21 -19.01
C ASN A 26 -11.61 1.07 -18.76
N LEU A 27 -10.88 1.46 -19.82
CA LEU A 27 -9.68 2.29 -19.69
C LEU A 27 -10.00 3.70 -19.18
N VAL A 28 -11.10 4.31 -19.62
CA VAL A 28 -11.54 5.62 -19.12
C VAL A 28 -11.81 5.54 -17.62
N ARG A 29 -12.54 4.51 -17.16
CA ARG A 29 -12.80 4.29 -15.73
C ARG A 29 -11.52 4.04 -14.93
N LEU A 30 -10.64 3.16 -15.40
CA LEU A 30 -9.41 2.80 -14.70
C LEU A 30 -8.42 3.96 -14.57
N LYS A 31 -8.40 4.90 -15.51
CA LYS A 31 -7.58 6.12 -15.43
C LYS A 31 -8.04 7.07 -14.32
N GLN A 32 -9.33 7.06 -13.96
CA GLN A 32 -9.89 7.92 -12.92
C GLN A 32 -9.70 7.39 -11.49
N ARG A 33 -9.02 6.25 -11.31
CA ARG A 33 -8.83 5.64 -9.99
C ARG A 33 -8.08 6.56 -9.02
N ASN A 34 -8.57 6.65 -7.78
CA ASN A 34 -7.91 7.43 -6.74
C ASN A 34 -6.83 6.60 -6.02
N VAL A 35 -5.56 6.98 -6.25
CA VAL A 35 -4.39 6.34 -5.60
C VAL A 35 -3.91 7.05 -4.35
N LYS A 36 -4.45 8.24 -4.02
CA LYS A 36 -3.95 9.10 -2.94
C LYS A 36 -4.01 8.43 -1.57
N ARG A 37 -5.10 7.71 -1.27
CA ARG A 37 -5.27 7.02 0.01
C ARG A 37 -4.24 5.89 0.17
N LYS A 38 -4.06 5.08 -0.87
CA LYS A 38 -3.06 4.01 -0.89
C LYS A 38 -1.63 4.55 -0.77
N GLN A 39 -1.36 5.69 -1.40
CA GLN A 39 -0.10 6.43 -1.27
C GLN A 39 0.12 6.94 0.16
N ARG A 40 -0.90 7.46 0.83
CA ARG A 40 -0.79 7.90 2.23
C ARG A 40 -0.50 6.73 3.16
N HIS A 41 -1.20 5.60 3.00
CA HIS A 41 -0.99 4.40 3.82
C HIS A 41 0.42 3.86 3.67
N ALA A 42 0.92 3.74 2.44
CA ALA A 42 2.29 3.29 2.18
C ALA A 42 3.35 4.18 2.88
N LEU A 43 3.11 5.48 3.02
CA LEU A 43 4.02 6.37 3.75
C LEU A 43 3.97 6.13 5.26
N MET A 44 2.77 5.94 5.81
CA MET A 44 2.57 5.69 7.24
C MET A 44 3.15 4.33 7.65
N GLU A 45 2.83 3.29 6.90
CA GLU A 45 3.38 1.93 7.08
C GLU A 45 4.91 1.93 6.99
N PHE A 46 5.48 2.62 6.00
CA PHE A 46 6.93 2.73 5.86
C PHE A 46 7.58 3.45 7.04
N ALA A 47 7.00 4.56 7.50
CA ALA A 47 7.52 5.31 8.65
C ALA A 47 7.49 4.46 9.93
N LEU A 48 6.38 3.77 10.19
CA LEU A 48 6.22 2.88 11.35
C LEU A 48 7.16 1.67 11.28
N GLY A 49 7.35 1.10 10.09
CA GLY A 49 8.29 -0.01 9.88
C GLY A 49 9.74 0.40 10.14
N VAL A 50 10.17 1.55 9.62
CA VAL A 50 11.51 2.09 9.88
C VAL A 50 11.70 2.39 11.36
N GLU A 51 10.70 2.97 12.01
CA GLU A 51 10.75 3.26 13.45
C GLU A 51 10.83 1.99 14.30
N GLY A 52 10.01 0.98 14.01
CA GLY A 52 10.06 -0.30 14.72
C GLY A 52 11.43 -0.99 14.59
N VAL A 53 12.04 -0.94 13.41
CA VAL A 53 13.41 -1.46 13.20
C VAL A 53 14.44 -0.67 14.00
N LYS A 54 14.35 0.67 14.05
CA LYS A 54 15.26 1.50 14.85
C LYS A 54 15.17 1.18 16.34
N ARG A 55 13.94 1.10 16.88
CA ARG A 55 13.70 0.78 18.29
C ARG A 55 14.21 -0.62 18.66
N PHE A 56 14.03 -1.59 17.75
CA PHE A 56 14.58 -2.93 17.92
C PHE A 56 16.12 -2.94 17.97
N VAL A 57 16.77 -2.27 17.02
CA VAL A 57 18.24 -2.14 17.01
C VAL A 57 18.75 -1.38 18.24
N GLY A 58 17.98 -0.41 18.72
CA GLY A 58 18.25 0.36 19.93
C GLY A 58 18.02 -0.39 21.26
N GLN A 59 17.59 -1.66 21.21
CA GLN A 59 17.27 -2.48 22.39
C GLN A 59 16.20 -1.86 23.30
N GLU A 60 15.24 -1.14 22.71
CA GLU A 60 14.11 -0.61 23.46
C GLU A 60 13.17 -1.72 23.99
N PRO A 61 12.40 -1.45 25.06
CA PRO A 61 11.39 -2.37 25.56
C PRO A 61 10.45 -2.88 24.46
N LEU A 62 10.11 -4.18 24.53
CA LEU A 62 9.26 -4.85 23.54
C LEU A 62 7.93 -4.13 23.28
N ALA A 63 7.35 -3.50 24.30
CA ALA A 63 6.11 -2.74 24.18
C ALA A 63 6.20 -1.62 23.12
N HIS A 64 7.33 -0.90 23.05
CA HIS A 64 7.54 0.19 22.09
C HIS A 64 7.76 -0.29 20.66
N ILE A 65 8.30 -1.50 20.49
CA ILE A 65 8.45 -2.14 19.18
C ILE A 65 7.09 -2.66 18.71
N LEU A 66 6.35 -3.32 19.60
CA LEU A 66 5.01 -3.84 19.31
C LEU A 66 4.02 -2.74 18.98
N GLU A 67 4.12 -1.56 19.59
CA GLU A 67 3.34 -0.39 19.22
C GLU A 67 3.44 -0.08 17.72
N CYS A 68 4.65 -0.04 17.15
CA CYS A 68 4.85 0.22 15.73
C CYS A 68 4.29 -0.90 14.84
N VAL A 69 4.51 -2.16 15.23
CA VAL A 69 4.06 -3.34 14.48
C VAL A 69 2.54 -3.46 14.47
N LEU A 70 1.90 -3.33 15.63
CA LEU A 70 0.45 -3.40 15.78
C LEU A 70 -0.24 -2.23 15.08
N THR A 71 0.34 -1.03 15.12
CA THR A 71 -0.18 0.12 14.37
C THR A 71 -0.12 -0.14 12.85
N THR A 72 0.99 -0.70 12.36
CA THR A 72 1.11 -1.07 10.94
C THR A 72 0.04 -2.11 10.55
N LEU A 73 -0.18 -3.11 11.39
CA LEU A 73 -1.25 -4.10 11.19
C LEU A 73 -2.64 -3.46 11.17
N ALA A 74 -2.89 -2.49 12.05
CA ALA A 74 -4.15 -1.75 12.09
C ALA A 74 -4.39 -0.92 10.82
N LEU A 75 -3.33 -0.32 10.25
CA LEU A 75 -3.41 0.42 8.98
C LEU A 75 -3.74 -0.48 7.78
N GLU A 76 -3.21 -1.71 7.76
CA GLU A 76 -3.50 -2.70 6.72
C GLU A 76 -4.93 -3.25 6.82
N ALA A 77 -5.50 -3.29 8.03
CA ALA A 77 -6.90 -3.69 8.24
C ALA A 77 -7.90 -2.66 7.70
N GLU A 78 -7.48 -1.40 7.50
CA GLU A 78 -8.33 -0.38 6.91
C GLU A 78 -8.64 -0.72 5.45
N ARG A 79 -9.92 -0.73 5.09
CA ARG A 79 -10.35 -1.03 3.72
C ARG A 79 -9.92 0.08 2.76
N LEU A 80 -8.77 -0.11 2.13
CA LEU A 80 -8.32 0.67 0.98
C LEU A 80 -9.20 0.37 -0.23
N THR A 81 -9.26 1.30 -1.20
CA THR A 81 -10.10 1.15 -2.39
C THR A 81 -9.62 -0.09 -3.13
N GLN A 82 -10.43 -1.16 -3.09
CA GLN A 82 -10.28 -2.32 -3.94
C GLN A 82 -10.42 -1.83 -5.39
N GLY A 83 -9.73 -2.45 -6.34
CA GLY A 83 -9.75 -2.04 -7.73
C GLY A 83 -11.08 -2.32 -8.46
N TYR A 84 -12.22 -1.95 -7.86
CA TYR A 84 -13.57 -1.97 -8.40
C TYR A 84 -14.37 -0.79 -7.85
#